data_AF-A0A6N2U6K8-F1
#
_entry.id   AF-A0A6N2U6K8-F1
#
_cell.length_a   1.000
_cell.length_b   1.000
_cell.length_c   1.000
_cell.angle_alpha   90.00
_cell.angle_beta   90.00
_cell.angle_gamma   90.00
#
_symmetry.space_group_name_H-M   'P 1'
#
loop_
_entity.id
_entity.type
_entity.pdbx_description
1 polymer ?
#
loop_
_entity_poly.entity_id
_entity_poly.type
_entity_poly.pdbx_seq_one_letter_code
_entity_poly.pdbx_strand_id
1 'polypeptide(L)'
;MTKKKLIILFILGLIFLPIKTYGQEDLISIKEIRGEKNYFYDRVFKSRSSIVRDFSKRNNKPTETYSKNLENQDLLKDLIGKELILQEEGGNWFTKIHFREEAGTFDLSYKYEDESTIYLTNGLGKFEVSQKIDDLTYSLRLVEYTSFGNEPFSYGDEKKYKLVEVPYGFQTNDQSENEICRDYTLYLPFKKRSQMEDTVNEWIGFPSRKKYIDEDESRVYILVNDQLKFPFIENVE
;
A
#
# COMPACT_ATOMS: atom_id res chain seq x y z
N MET A 1 30.03 -38.00 -52.96
CA MET A 1 28.57 -38.15 -52.75
C MET A 1 28.14 -37.18 -51.66
N THR A 2 27.17 -36.33 -51.98
CA THR A 2 26.86 -35.02 -51.37
C THR A 2 26.15 -35.11 -50.01
N LYS A 3 26.35 -34.08 -49.16
CA LYS A 3 25.84 -33.85 -47.78
C LYS A 3 24.32 -34.08 -47.53
N LYS A 4 23.54 -34.46 -48.55
CA LYS A 4 22.10 -34.75 -48.43
C LYS A 4 21.78 -36.16 -47.90
N LYS A 5 22.73 -37.10 -47.85
CA LYS A 5 22.49 -38.46 -47.32
C LYS A 5 22.69 -38.61 -45.81
N LEU A 6 23.22 -37.60 -45.12
CA LEU A 6 23.42 -37.65 -43.66
C LEU A 6 22.19 -37.18 -42.87
N ILE A 7 21.30 -36.38 -43.47
CA ILE A 7 20.13 -35.79 -42.79
C ILE A 7 18.99 -36.80 -42.65
N ILE A 8 18.86 -37.75 -43.59
CA ILE A 8 17.78 -38.76 -43.56
C ILE A 8 17.99 -39.78 -42.44
N LEU A 9 19.23 -40.01 -42.00
CA LEU A 9 19.54 -40.93 -40.91
C LEU A 9 19.28 -40.32 -39.52
N PHE A 10 19.19 -38.99 -39.42
CA PHE A 10 18.89 -38.30 -38.15
C PHE A 10 17.39 -38.18 -37.88
N ILE A 11 16.56 -38.14 -38.93
CA ILE A 11 15.10 -37.98 -38.81
C ILE A 11 14.40 -39.31 -38.49
N LEU A 12 14.96 -40.46 -38.88
CA LEU A 12 14.39 -41.78 -38.58
C LEU A 12 14.70 -42.31 -37.16
N GLY A 13 15.64 -41.68 -36.43
CA GLY A 13 16.01 -42.08 -35.06
C GLY A 13 15.14 -41.50 -33.94
N LEU A 14 14.25 -40.55 -34.25
CA LEU A 14 13.41 -39.87 -33.24
C LEU A 14 12.05 -40.55 -33.01
N ILE A 15 11.72 -41.63 -33.73
CA ILE A 15 10.41 -42.29 -33.67
C ILE A 15 10.39 -43.45 -32.63
N PHE A 16 11.49 -43.75 -31.96
CA PHE A 16 11.59 -44.84 -30.96
C PHE A 16 12.05 -44.40 -29.56
N LEU A 17 11.65 -43.20 -29.12
CA LEU A 17 11.72 -42.87 -27.69
C LEU A 17 10.42 -43.32 -26.99
N PRO A 18 10.51 -44.08 -25.88
CA PRO A 18 9.33 -44.51 -25.15
C PRO A 18 8.58 -43.27 -24.62
N ILE A 19 7.31 -43.15 -24.99
CA ILE A 19 6.39 -42.22 -24.35
C ILE A 19 6.27 -42.66 -22.89
N LYS A 20 7.00 -41.99 -21.99
CA LYS A 20 6.75 -42.11 -20.56
C LYS A 20 5.42 -41.43 -20.27
N THR A 21 4.37 -42.24 -20.19
CA THR A 21 3.16 -41.92 -19.45
C THR A 21 3.53 -41.75 -17.98
N TYR A 22 3.67 -40.51 -17.51
CA TYR A 22 3.56 -40.18 -16.08
C TYR A 22 2.17 -39.61 -15.84
N GLY A 23 1.21 -40.52 -15.75
CA GLY A 23 0.06 -40.29 -14.89
C GLY A 23 0.43 -40.74 -13.49
N GLN A 24 0.11 -39.90 -12.51
CA GLN A 24 -0.20 -40.28 -11.13
C GLN A 24 0.99 -40.48 -10.18
N GLU A 25 1.58 -39.38 -9.71
CA GLU A 25 2.17 -39.29 -8.37
C GLU A 25 1.74 -37.96 -7.71
N ASP A 26 0.93 -38.11 -6.67
CA ASP A 26 0.55 -37.22 -5.56
C ASP A 26 0.18 -35.76 -5.84
N LEU A 27 -1.13 -35.56 -6.03
CA LEU A 27 -1.80 -34.30 -5.71
C LEU A 27 -1.59 -33.99 -4.22
N ILE A 28 -0.58 -33.19 -3.92
CA ILE A 28 -0.40 -32.58 -2.59
C ILE A 28 -1.70 -31.82 -2.28
N SER A 29 -2.36 -32.22 -1.20
CA SER A 29 -3.57 -31.57 -0.74
C SER A 29 -3.29 -30.10 -0.49
N ILE A 30 -4.21 -29.20 -0.87
CA ILE A 30 -4.12 -27.75 -0.58
C ILE A 30 -3.97 -27.49 0.95
N LYS A 31 -4.30 -28.48 1.79
CA LYS A 31 -4.03 -28.46 3.24
C LYS A 31 -2.55 -28.57 3.61
N GLU A 32 -1.69 -29.16 2.79
CA GLU A 32 -0.25 -29.31 3.09
C GLU A 32 0.58 -28.11 2.63
N ILE A 33 0.12 -27.34 1.64
CA ILE A 33 0.79 -26.09 1.20
C ILE A 33 0.48 -24.92 2.15
N ARG A 34 -0.71 -24.91 2.76
CA ARG A 34 -1.09 -23.94 3.78
C ARG A 34 -0.88 -24.55 5.16
N GLY A 35 0.33 -24.41 5.68
CA GLY A 35 0.62 -24.64 7.11
C GLY A 35 -0.47 -24.03 7.98
N GLU A 36 -0.80 -24.71 9.07
CA GLU A 36 -1.92 -24.45 10.00
C GLU A 36 -1.94 -23.03 10.60
N LYS A 37 -2.22 -21.99 9.81
CA LYS A 37 -2.25 -20.60 10.31
C LYS A 37 -3.46 -19.75 9.95
N ASN A 38 -4.48 -20.28 9.27
CA ASN A 38 -5.69 -19.49 8.96
C ASN A 38 -7.03 -20.10 9.41
N TYR A 39 -7.02 -21.18 10.19
CA TYR A 39 -8.27 -21.80 10.63
C TYR A 39 -9.04 -20.95 11.68
N PHE A 40 -8.36 -20.06 12.41
CA PHE A 40 -8.99 -19.16 13.36
C PHE A 40 -9.60 -17.91 12.70
N TYR A 41 -8.99 -17.38 11.64
CA TYR A 41 -9.50 -16.21 10.93
C TYR A 41 -10.84 -16.50 10.22
N ASP A 42 -10.97 -17.65 9.56
CA ASP A 42 -12.21 -18.02 8.86
C ASP A 42 -13.40 -18.29 9.81
N ARG A 43 -13.13 -18.71 11.06
CA ARG A 43 -14.18 -19.05 12.04
C ARG A 43 -14.76 -17.82 12.73
N VAL A 44 -13.94 -16.79 12.99
CA VAL A 44 -14.40 -15.55 13.65
C VAL A 44 -15.27 -14.71 12.70
N PHE A 45 -14.97 -14.69 11.40
CA PHE A 45 -15.75 -13.89 10.43
C PHE A 45 -17.02 -14.57 9.92
N LYS A 46 -17.09 -15.92 9.86
CA LYS A 46 -18.36 -16.61 9.51
C LYS A 46 -19.44 -16.49 10.60
N SER A 47 -19.04 -16.27 11.86
CA SER A 47 -19.96 -16.12 13.01
C SER A 47 -20.72 -14.79 13.04
N ARG A 48 -20.19 -13.72 12.39
CA ARG A 48 -20.82 -12.39 12.45
C ARG A 48 -21.94 -12.16 11.41
N SER A 49 -22.13 -13.08 10.46
CA SER A 49 -23.18 -12.94 9.43
C SER A 49 -24.60 -13.33 9.90
N SER A 50 -24.76 -13.89 11.11
CA SER A 50 -26.06 -14.37 11.62
C SER A 50 -26.63 -13.57 12.80
N ILE A 51 -26.04 -12.43 13.18
CA ILE A 51 -26.58 -11.55 14.23
C ILE A 51 -27.08 -10.25 13.60
N VAL A 52 -28.06 -10.37 12.71
CA VAL A 52 -28.98 -9.28 12.38
C VAL A 52 -30.34 -9.69 12.90
N ARG A 53 -30.63 -9.35 14.16
CA ARG A 53 -31.99 -9.30 14.69
C ARG A 53 -32.13 -8.11 15.65
N ASP A 54 -33.02 -7.22 15.24
CA ASP A 54 -33.83 -6.29 16.03
C ASP A 54 -33.26 -5.74 17.34
N PHE A 55 -32.76 -4.51 17.28
CA PHE A 55 -32.71 -3.61 18.44
C PHE A 55 -33.43 -2.29 18.16
N SER A 56 -34.72 -2.37 17.88
CA SER A 56 -35.61 -1.27 18.22
C SER A 56 -35.88 -1.31 19.73
N LYS A 57 -35.63 -0.18 20.41
CA LYS A 57 -35.93 0.13 21.83
C LYS A 57 -34.98 -0.44 22.89
N ARG A 58 -34.06 0.42 23.36
CA ARG A 58 -33.89 0.71 24.80
C ARG A 58 -33.01 1.94 25.04
N ASN A 59 -33.59 2.92 25.73
CA ASN A 59 -32.91 4.09 26.29
C ASN A 59 -32.09 3.73 27.54
N ASN A 60 -31.09 4.58 27.82
CA ASN A 60 -30.46 4.93 29.12
C ASN A 60 -29.33 4.07 29.70
N LYS A 61 -28.07 4.44 29.40
CA LYS A 61 -27.03 5.02 30.30
C LYS A 61 -25.62 4.80 29.71
N PRO A 62 -24.70 5.79 29.75
CA PRO A 62 -23.34 5.59 29.29
C PRO A 62 -22.48 5.03 30.43
N THR A 63 -22.18 3.75 30.34
CA THR A 63 -21.06 3.15 31.05
C THR A 63 -20.65 1.94 30.23
N GLU A 64 -19.53 2.05 29.53
CA GLU A 64 -18.49 1.01 29.50
C GLU A 64 -17.32 1.49 28.62
N THR A 65 -16.26 1.91 29.30
CA THR A 65 -14.92 2.14 28.76
C THR A 65 -14.31 0.78 28.40
N TYR A 66 -14.70 0.22 27.25
CA TYR A 66 -14.08 -1.00 26.70
C TYR A 66 -13.18 -0.65 25.50
N SER A 67 -11.88 -0.88 25.69
CA SER A 67 -10.81 -1.17 24.71
C SER A 67 -10.69 -0.35 23.41
N LYS A 68 -10.78 0.99 23.45
CA LYS A 68 -10.41 1.82 22.28
C LYS A 68 -8.92 1.72 21.86
N ASN A 69 -8.02 1.28 22.73
CA ASN A 69 -6.58 1.32 22.47
C ASN A 69 -5.99 0.04 21.85
N LEU A 70 -6.60 -1.14 22.01
CA LEU A 70 -5.98 -2.39 21.55
C LEU A 70 -6.21 -2.62 20.04
N GLU A 71 -7.46 -2.51 19.58
CA GLU A 71 -7.82 -2.68 18.17
C GLU A 71 -7.12 -1.65 17.26
N ASN A 72 -6.91 -0.42 17.77
CA ASN A 72 -6.28 0.66 17.03
C ASN A 72 -4.75 0.49 16.92
N GLN A 73 -4.09 -0.08 17.94
CA GLN A 73 -2.68 -0.43 17.84
C GLN A 73 -2.45 -1.58 16.87
N ASP A 74 -3.38 -2.53 16.79
CA ASP A 74 -3.26 -3.65 15.86
C ASP A 74 -3.32 -3.19 14.39
N LEU A 75 -4.12 -2.17 14.07
CA LEU A 75 -4.13 -1.57 12.73
C LEU A 75 -2.76 -1.01 12.31
N LEU A 76 -2.09 -0.24 13.17
CA LEU A 76 -0.80 0.35 12.82
C LEU A 76 0.31 -0.70 12.75
N LYS A 77 0.16 -1.85 13.45
CA LYS A 77 1.06 -3.00 13.29
C LYS A 77 0.91 -3.65 11.93
N ASP A 78 -0.29 -3.68 11.36
CA ASP A 78 -0.51 -4.21 10.01
C ASP A 78 0.19 -3.36 8.94
N LEU A 79 0.55 -2.11 9.24
CA LEU A 79 1.32 -1.25 8.34
C LEU A 79 2.83 -1.52 8.37
N ILE A 80 3.35 -2.19 9.40
CA ILE A 80 4.80 -2.42 9.57
C ILE A 80 5.39 -3.08 8.32
N GLY A 81 6.47 -2.50 7.80
CA GLY A 81 7.19 -2.97 6.62
C GLY A 81 6.54 -2.62 5.28
N LYS A 82 5.34 -2.02 5.27
CA LYS A 82 4.68 -1.58 4.04
C LYS A 82 5.30 -0.28 3.53
N GLU A 83 5.32 -0.15 2.20
CA GLU A 83 5.67 1.09 1.51
C GLU A 83 4.42 1.69 0.88
N LEU A 84 4.15 2.96 1.14
CA LEU A 84 3.07 3.74 0.53
C LEU A 84 3.69 4.86 -0.31
N ILE A 85 3.23 5.01 -1.55
CA ILE A 85 3.81 5.93 -2.53
C ILE A 85 2.74 6.88 -3.06
N LEU A 86 3.05 8.16 -3.02
CA LEU A 86 2.40 9.19 -3.83
C LEU A 86 3.35 9.53 -4.98
N GLN A 87 2.90 9.43 -6.22
CA GLN A 87 3.74 9.73 -7.38
C GLN A 87 2.95 10.31 -8.55
N GLU A 88 3.61 11.12 -9.38
CA GLU A 88 3.06 11.59 -10.65
C GLU A 88 2.86 10.46 -11.66
N GLU A 89 1.95 10.68 -12.61
CA GLU A 89 1.94 9.92 -13.85
C GLU A 89 3.22 10.22 -14.65
N GLY A 90 4.06 9.20 -14.85
CA GLY A 90 5.36 9.32 -15.54
C GLY A 90 6.59 9.33 -14.61
N GLY A 91 6.39 9.52 -13.30
CA GLY A 91 7.43 9.27 -12.28
C GLY A 91 8.49 10.37 -12.12
N ASN A 92 8.27 11.59 -12.60
CA ASN A 92 9.22 12.71 -12.43
C ASN A 92 9.37 13.12 -10.95
N TRP A 93 8.35 12.85 -10.14
CA TRP A 93 8.43 12.97 -8.70
C TRP A 93 7.69 11.85 -7.96
N PHE A 94 8.14 11.62 -6.73
CA PHE A 94 7.49 10.74 -5.77
C PHE A 94 7.72 11.21 -4.33
N THR A 95 6.78 10.83 -3.46
CA THR A 95 6.94 10.79 -2.01
C THR A 95 6.65 9.37 -1.55
N LYS A 96 7.59 8.76 -0.83
CA LYS A 96 7.48 7.42 -0.26
C LYS A 96 7.42 7.49 1.26
N ILE A 97 6.59 6.63 1.82
CA ILE A 97 6.48 6.37 3.25
C ILE A 97 6.78 4.88 3.45
N HIS A 98 7.79 4.55 4.24
CA HIS A 98 8.10 3.18 4.63
C HIS A 98 7.88 3.00 6.12
N PHE A 99 6.90 2.18 6.50
CA PHE A 99 6.56 1.96 7.91
C PHE A 99 7.59 1.06 8.60
N ARG A 100 8.06 1.49 9.76
CA ARG A 100 9.11 0.83 10.55
C ARG A 100 8.54 -0.18 11.54
N GLU A 101 9.41 -0.84 12.29
CA GLU A 101 9.04 -1.83 13.31
C GLU A 101 8.23 -1.26 14.48
N GLU A 102 8.44 0.00 14.86
CA GLU A 102 7.59 0.67 15.84
C GLU A 102 6.29 1.13 15.18
N ALA A 103 5.15 0.64 15.68
CA ALA A 103 3.83 0.89 15.11
C ALA A 103 3.57 2.38 14.86
N GLY A 104 3.16 2.71 13.63
CA GLY A 104 2.86 4.07 13.20
C GLY A 104 4.07 4.93 12.84
N THR A 105 5.30 4.51 13.17
CA THR A 105 6.52 5.23 12.78
C THR A 105 6.92 4.89 11.35
N PHE A 106 7.51 5.86 10.65
CA PHE A 106 7.91 5.67 9.25
C PHE A 106 9.15 6.48 8.87
N ASP A 107 9.82 6.00 7.82
CA ASP A 107 10.77 6.74 7.00
C ASP A 107 10.04 7.42 5.85
N LEU A 108 10.46 8.65 5.53
CA LEU A 108 10.02 9.38 4.37
C LEU A 108 11.17 9.57 3.39
N SER A 109 10.89 9.42 2.10
CA SER A 109 11.78 9.81 1.02
C SER A 109 11.02 10.53 -0.07
N TYR A 110 11.48 11.72 -0.44
CA TYR A 110 10.91 12.53 -1.50
C TYR A 110 11.98 12.84 -2.54
N LYS A 111 11.57 12.77 -3.81
CA LYS A 111 12.37 13.22 -4.94
C LYS A 111 11.46 13.90 -5.95
N TYR A 112 11.89 15.05 -6.45
CA TYR A 112 11.39 15.65 -7.68
C TYR A 112 12.57 16.09 -8.53
N GLU A 113 12.55 15.76 -9.81
CA GLU A 113 13.60 16.10 -10.75
C GLU A 113 13.03 17.00 -11.85
N ASP A 114 13.52 18.23 -11.92
CA ASP A 114 13.33 19.12 -13.07
C ASP A 114 14.57 19.10 -13.99
N GLU A 115 14.56 19.92 -15.05
CA GLU A 115 15.64 19.96 -16.05
C GLU A 115 17.04 20.22 -15.44
N SER A 116 17.12 20.98 -14.35
CA SER A 116 18.38 21.52 -13.81
C SER A 116 18.59 21.28 -12.32
N THR A 117 17.56 20.87 -11.61
CA THR A 117 17.51 20.80 -10.15
C THR A 117 16.84 19.50 -9.70
N ILE A 118 17.46 18.85 -8.73
CA ILE A 118 16.88 17.72 -8.01
C ILE A 118 16.50 18.20 -6.61
N TYR A 119 15.20 18.14 -6.33
CA TYR A 119 14.63 18.44 -5.03
C TYR A 119 14.53 17.14 -4.23
N LEU A 120 15.07 17.14 -3.02
CA LEU A 120 15.12 15.96 -2.17
C LEU A 120 14.71 16.31 -0.75
N THR A 121 14.06 15.38 -0.07
CA THR A 121 14.04 15.36 1.39
C THR A 121 13.93 13.93 1.88
N ASN A 122 14.51 13.66 3.04
CA ASN A 122 14.16 12.50 3.82
C ASN A 122 13.58 12.96 5.14
N GLY A 123 12.97 12.05 5.88
CA GLY A 123 12.42 12.41 7.17
C GLY A 123 11.91 11.21 7.94
N LEU A 124 11.53 11.47 9.17
CA LEU A 124 10.84 10.54 10.05
C LEU A 124 9.50 11.12 10.41
N GLY A 125 8.53 10.25 10.63
CA GLY A 125 7.29 10.66 11.27
C GLY A 125 6.63 9.54 12.04
N LYS A 126 5.56 9.91 12.74
CA LYS A 126 4.74 8.98 13.51
C LYS A 126 3.26 9.32 13.36
N PHE A 127 2.49 8.34 12.92
CA PHE A 127 1.04 8.39 12.93
C PHE A 127 0.48 7.75 14.20
N GLU A 128 -0.59 8.34 14.71
CA GLU A 128 -1.47 7.74 15.70
C GLU A 128 -2.89 7.64 15.15
N VAL A 129 -3.61 6.59 15.56
CA VAL A 129 -5.03 6.47 15.22
C VAL A 129 -5.82 7.45 16.08
N SER A 130 -6.42 8.45 15.45
CA SER A 130 -7.33 9.38 16.12
C SER A 130 -8.69 8.73 16.35
N GLN A 131 -9.24 8.09 15.30
CA GLN A 131 -10.58 7.52 15.35
C GLN A 131 -10.76 6.41 14.30
N LYS A 132 -11.49 5.34 14.66
CA LYS A 132 -12.12 4.44 13.70
C LYS A 132 -13.42 5.07 13.19
N ILE A 133 -13.51 5.32 11.88
CA ILE A 133 -14.70 5.92 11.25
C ILE A 133 -15.70 4.82 10.90
N ASP A 134 -15.24 3.77 10.23
CA ASP A 134 -15.98 2.56 9.92
C ASP A 134 -15.03 1.35 9.90
N ASP A 135 -15.51 0.17 9.51
CA ASP A 135 -14.70 -1.06 9.50
C ASP A 135 -13.51 -1.04 8.53
N LEU A 136 -13.52 -0.14 7.53
CA LEU A 136 -12.50 -0.03 6.49
C LEU A 136 -11.93 1.39 6.38
N THR A 137 -12.16 2.25 7.37
CA THR A 137 -11.75 3.66 7.33
C THR A 137 -11.41 4.19 8.71
N TYR A 138 -10.24 4.80 8.80
CA TYR A 138 -9.67 5.34 10.02
C TYR A 138 -9.17 6.75 9.79
N SER A 139 -9.36 7.62 10.78
CA SER A 139 -8.67 8.91 10.86
C SER A 139 -7.39 8.74 11.65
N LEU A 140 -6.29 9.18 11.07
CA LEU A 140 -4.95 9.20 11.63
C LEU A 140 -4.50 10.64 11.86
N ARG A 141 -3.61 10.82 12.84
CA ARG A 141 -2.93 12.09 13.09
C ARG A 141 -1.42 11.92 13.03
N LEU A 142 -0.74 12.79 12.30
CA LEU A 142 0.73 12.88 12.27
C LEU A 142 1.24 13.63 13.51
N VAL A 143 1.57 12.88 14.55
CA VAL A 143 1.97 13.45 15.85
C VAL A 143 3.42 13.87 15.90
N GLU A 144 4.28 13.23 15.12
CA GLU A 144 5.70 13.58 15.01
C GLU A 144 6.09 13.67 13.53
N TYR A 145 6.92 14.66 13.20
CA TYR A 145 7.54 14.80 11.90
C TYR A 145 8.85 15.56 12.02
N THR A 146 9.91 15.01 11.43
CA THR A 146 11.22 15.63 11.34
C THR A 146 11.76 15.39 9.94
N SER A 147 11.97 16.45 9.17
CA SER A 147 12.69 16.36 7.89
C SER A 147 14.19 16.55 8.10
N PHE A 148 14.96 15.89 7.26
CA PHE A 148 16.39 16.12 7.13
C PHE A 148 16.81 15.99 5.67
N GLY A 149 17.70 16.89 5.26
CA GLY A 149 18.29 16.83 3.94
C GLY A 149 19.32 15.73 3.84
N ASN A 150 19.29 15.01 2.73
CA ASN A 150 20.50 14.41 2.18
C ASN A 150 20.92 15.34 1.04
N GLU A 151 21.90 16.21 1.26
CA GLU A 151 22.62 16.84 0.16
C GLU A 151 23.59 15.80 -0.39
N PRO A 152 23.36 15.21 -1.58
CA PRO A 152 24.43 14.47 -2.22
C PRO A 152 25.52 15.47 -2.64
N PHE A 153 26.77 15.14 -2.32
CA PHE A 153 27.92 15.82 -2.93
C PHE A 153 27.94 15.48 -4.42
N SER A 154 27.63 16.46 -5.29
CA SER A 154 27.91 16.34 -6.72
C SER A 154 29.33 16.81 -7.01
N TYR A 155 30.15 15.89 -7.51
CA TYR A 155 31.38 16.24 -8.23
C TYR A 155 31.15 15.85 -9.69
N GLY A 156 30.79 16.81 -10.53
CA GLY A 156 30.69 16.62 -11.98
C GLY A 156 29.29 16.50 -12.58
N ASP A 157 28.21 16.52 -11.79
CA ASP A 157 26.84 16.75 -12.31
C ASP A 157 26.52 18.23 -12.29
N GLU A 158 26.06 18.79 -13.41
CA GLU A 158 25.57 20.18 -13.53
C GLU A 158 24.28 20.42 -12.73
N LYS A 159 23.63 19.35 -12.23
CA LYS A 159 22.37 19.45 -11.51
C LYS A 159 22.56 20.01 -10.11
N LYS A 160 21.74 21.00 -9.77
CA LYS A 160 21.68 21.60 -8.43
C LYS A 160 20.82 20.72 -7.52
N TYR A 161 21.18 20.64 -6.25
CA TYR A 161 20.38 19.95 -5.25
C TYR A 161 19.72 20.96 -4.33
N LYS A 162 18.43 20.75 -4.02
CA LYS A 162 17.68 21.59 -3.09
C LYS A 162 16.91 20.75 -2.09
N LEU A 163 17.03 21.13 -0.81
CA LEU A 163 16.20 20.57 0.25
C LEU A 163 14.77 21.11 0.14
N VAL A 164 13.79 20.23 0.34
CA VAL A 164 12.38 20.58 0.47
C VAL A 164 11.92 20.32 1.90
N GLU A 165 11.46 21.36 2.60
CA GLU A 165 11.03 21.22 4.00
C GLU A 165 9.71 20.43 4.13
N VAL A 166 8.75 20.67 3.22
CA VAL A 166 7.44 20.01 3.20
C VAL A 166 7.21 19.34 1.84
N PRO A 167 7.35 18.00 1.75
CA PRO A 167 7.22 17.28 0.49
C PRO A 167 5.75 17.16 0.03
N TYR A 168 5.55 16.85 -1.25
CA TYR A 168 4.21 16.59 -1.78
C TYR A 168 3.49 15.48 -1.00
N GLY A 169 2.20 15.70 -0.75
CA GLY A 169 1.37 14.82 0.09
C GLY A 169 1.38 15.15 1.57
N PHE A 170 2.33 15.98 2.05
CA PHE A 170 2.38 16.45 3.44
C PHE A 170 2.01 17.93 3.60
N GLN A 171 1.79 18.64 2.49
CA GLN A 171 1.42 20.05 2.46
C GLN A 171 0.02 20.30 3.00
N THR A 172 -0.18 21.51 3.50
CA THR A 172 -1.50 22.08 3.80
C THR A 172 -2.10 22.75 2.57
N ASN A 173 -3.35 23.22 2.68
CA ASN A 173 -3.98 24.07 1.67
C ASN A 173 -3.39 25.49 1.60
N ASP A 174 -2.73 25.95 2.66
CA ASP A 174 -2.02 27.22 2.71
C ASP A 174 -0.53 27.00 2.46
N GLN A 175 -0.12 27.21 1.21
CA GLN A 175 1.28 27.04 0.78
C GLN A 175 2.21 28.18 1.23
N SER A 176 1.68 29.21 1.89
CA SER A 176 2.48 30.37 2.33
C SER A 176 3.19 30.12 3.66
N GLU A 177 2.70 29.15 4.44
CA GLU A 177 3.34 28.67 5.65
C GLU A 177 3.96 27.31 5.35
N ASN A 178 5.20 27.06 5.80
CA ASN A 178 5.83 25.72 5.74
C ASN A 178 5.16 24.77 6.76
N GLU A 179 3.84 24.80 6.84
CA GLU A 179 3.03 23.97 7.71
C GLU A 179 2.86 22.59 7.09
N ILE A 180 2.84 21.59 7.97
CA ILE A 180 2.60 20.20 7.59
C ILE A 180 1.19 19.79 7.95
N CYS A 181 0.50 19.15 7.01
CA CYS A 181 -0.78 18.53 7.25
C CYS A 181 -0.65 17.49 8.37
N ARG A 182 -1.56 17.58 9.35
CA ARG A 182 -1.59 16.72 10.53
C ARG A 182 -2.66 15.64 10.46
N ASP A 183 -3.67 15.81 9.62
CA ASP A 183 -4.86 14.97 9.59
C ASP A 183 -4.90 14.15 8.30
N TYR A 184 -5.09 12.84 8.46
CA TYR A 184 -5.07 11.90 7.35
C TYR A 184 -6.19 10.88 7.50
N THR A 185 -6.72 10.43 6.36
CA THR A 185 -7.65 9.30 6.29
C THR A 185 -6.92 8.07 5.74
N LEU A 186 -6.97 6.97 6.47
CA LEU A 186 -6.51 5.66 6.02
C LEU A 186 -7.72 4.81 5.58
N TYR A 187 -7.74 4.43 4.30
CA TYR A 187 -8.62 3.41 3.77
C TYR A 187 -7.92 2.06 3.74
N LEU A 188 -8.60 1.04 4.26
CA LEU A 188 -8.11 -0.34 4.22
C LEU A 188 -8.41 -0.99 2.86
N PRO A 189 -7.73 -2.11 2.53
CA PRO A 189 -8.14 -2.96 1.42
C PRO A 189 -9.64 -3.29 1.47
N PHE A 190 -10.25 -3.48 0.30
CA PHE A 190 -11.68 -3.71 0.06
C PHE A 190 -12.60 -2.50 0.30
N LYS A 191 -12.06 -1.31 0.59
CA LYS A 191 -12.87 -0.08 0.59
C LYS A 191 -13.38 0.18 -0.82
N LYS A 192 -14.71 0.33 -0.96
CA LYS A 192 -15.34 0.65 -2.24
C LYS A 192 -15.02 2.08 -2.66
N ARG A 193 -14.73 2.28 -3.94
CA ARG A 193 -14.46 3.60 -4.52
C ARG A 193 -15.66 4.55 -4.38
N SER A 194 -16.88 4.02 -4.49
CA SER A 194 -18.11 4.78 -4.27
C SER A 194 -18.29 5.30 -2.82
N GLN A 195 -17.43 4.88 -1.89
CA GLN A 195 -17.42 5.30 -0.49
C GLN A 195 -16.19 6.17 -0.16
N MET A 196 -15.38 6.52 -1.15
CA MET A 196 -14.27 7.47 -1.06
C MET A 196 -14.69 8.80 -1.67
N GLU A 197 -13.96 9.86 -1.34
CA GLU A 197 -14.18 11.18 -1.95
C GLU A 197 -13.84 11.17 -3.45
N ASP A 198 -14.58 11.95 -4.25
CA ASP A 198 -14.40 12.02 -5.70
C ASP A 198 -12.98 12.45 -6.10
N THR A 199 -12.42 13.44 -5.40
CA THR A 199 -11.03 13.90 -5.62
C THR A 199 -10.01 12.78 -5.39
N VAL A 200 -10.23 11.93 -4.38
CA VAL A 200 -9.37 10.77 -4.14
C VAL A 200 -9.51 9.77 -5.30
N ASN A 201 -10.75 9.54 -5.75
CA ASN A 201 -11.05 8.64 -6.86
C ASN A 201 -10.43 9.07 -8.19
N GLU A 202 -10.35 10.38 -8.45
CA GLU A 202 -9.67 10.94 -9.62
C GLU A 202 -8.17 10.59 -9.60
N TRP A 203 -7.51 10.83 -8.46
CA TRP A 203 -6.09 10.54 -8.29
C TRP A 203 -5.75 9.04 -8.35
N ILE A 204 -6.59 8.17 -7.82
CA ILE A 204 -6.32 6.73 -7.86
C ILE A 204 -6.75 6.09 -9.19
N GLY A 205 -7.59 6.77 -9.97
CA GLY A 205 -8.11 6.30 -11.25
C GLY A 205 -7.11 6.29 -12.41
N PHE A 206 -5.88 6.79 -12.21
CA PHE A 206 -4.87 6.83 -13.26
C PHE A 206 -4.51 5.41 -13.77
N PRO A 207 -4.37 5.21 -15.10
CA PRO A 207 -4.13 3.89 -15.69
C PRO A 207 -2.94 3.13 -15.10
N SER A 208 -1.87 3.83 -14.72
CA SER A 208 -0.66 3.28 -14.10
C SER A 208 -0.92 2.61 -12.74
N ARG A 209 -2.06 2.88 -12.10
CA ARG A 209 -2.43 2.40 -10.76
C ARG A 209 -3.44 1.25 -10.79
N LYS A 210 -3.91 0.84 -11.98
CA LYS A 210 -4.90 -0.24 -12.17
C LYS A 210 -4.44 -1.62 -11.67
N LYS A 211 -3.14 -1.84 -11.43
CA LYS A 211 -2.64 -3.09 -10.82
C LYS A 211 -3.12 -3.25 -9.36
N TYR A 212 -3.39 -2.14 -8.68
CA TYR A 212 -3.63 -2.10 -7.23
C TYR A 212 -5.07 -1.75 -6.86
N ILE A 213 -5.81 -1.14 -7.79
CA ILE A 213 -7.13 -0.56 -7.55
C ILE A 213 -8.02 -0.96 -8.71
N ASP A 214 -9.02 -1.77 -8.41
CA ASP A 214 -10.01 -2.22 -9.37
C ASP A 214 -11.02 -1.10 -9.66
N GLU A 215 -11.91 -1.31 -10.64
CA GLU A 215 -12.93 -0.31 -10.99
C GLU A 215 -13.86 0.04 -9.82
N ASP A 216 -14.10 -0.92 -8.91
CA ASP A 216 -15.08 -0.78 -7.83
C ASP A 216 -14.49 -0.66 -6.42
N GLU A 217 -13.30 -1.22 -6.15
CA GLU A 217 -12.72 -1.27 -4.81
C GLU A 217 -11.19 -1.26 -4.80
N SER A 218 -10.61 -0.74 -3.71
CA SER A 218 -9.16 -0.82 -3.48
C SER A 218 -8.76 -2.23 -3.06
N ARG A 219 -7.62 -2.74 -3.54
CA ARG A 219 -6.99 -3.98 -3.04
C ARG A 219 -5.87 -3.73 -2.04
N VAL A 220 -5.56 -2.47 -1.79
CA VAL A 220 -4.38 -2.02 -1.07
C VAL A 220 -4.73 -0.96 -0.04
N TYR A 221 -3.80 -0.67 0.87
CA TYR A 221 -3.93 0.46 1.77
C TYR A 221 -3.81 1.78 1.01
N ILE A 222 -4.63 2.76 1.36
CA ILE A 222 -4.57 4.12 0.81
C ILE A 222 -4.58 5.12 1.96
N LEU A 223 -3.52 5.92 2.08
CA LEU A 223 -3.41 7.00 3.05
C LEU A 223 -3.62 8.33 2.34
N VAL A 224 -4.54 9.15 2.83
CA VAL A 224 -4.97 10.38 2.17
C VAL A 224 -4.71 11.58 3.08
N ASN A 225 -4.06 12.61 2.54
CA ASN A 225 -3.97 13.91 3.19
C ASN A 225 -5.35 14.58 3.20
N ASP A 226 -5.90 14.90 4.37
CA ASP A 226 -7.29 15.37 4.46
C ASP A 226 -7.51 16.80 3.93
N GLN A 227 -6.45 17.58 3.72
CA GLN A 227 -6.55 18.94 3.18
C GLN A 227 -6.47 18.96 1.65
N LEU A 228 -5.50 18.25 1.08
CA LEU A 228 -5.24 18.25 -0.37
C LEU A 228 -5.79 17.03 -1.11
N LYS A 229 -6.24 16.01 -0.37
CA LYS A 229 -6.80 14.75 -0.89
C LYS A 229 -5.83 13.96 -1.76
N PHE A 230 -4.54 14.17 -1.60
CA PHE A 230 -3.49 13.39 -2.27
C PHE A 230 -3.38 12.00 -1.64
N PRO A 231 -3.58 10.92 -2.42
CA PRO A 231 -3.52 9.56 -1.91
C PRO A 231 -2.13 8.95 -2.10
N PHE A 232 -1.52 8.52 -1.01
CA PHE A 232 -0.45 7.54 -1.01
C PHE A 232 -1.04 6.15 -1.13
N ILE A 233 -0.55 5.37 -2.09
CA ILE A 233 -1.05 4.02 -2.40
C ILE A 233 0.03 3.02 -1.99
N GLU A 234 -0.35 1.95 -1.31
CA GLU A 234 0.59 0.88 -0.97
C GLU A 234 1.19 0.25 -2.24
N ASN A 235 2.51 0.14 -2.24
CA ASN A 235 3.28 -0.51 -3.29
C ASN A 235 3.40 -2.01 -3.00
N VAL A 236 2.71 -2.81 -3.79
CA VAL A 236 2.73 -4.29 -3.71
C VAL A 236 3.50 -4.85 -4.91
N GLU A 237 4.80 -5.11 -4.72
CA GLU A 237 5.63 -5.82 -5.70
C GLU A 237 5.52 -7.34 -5.54
#